data_AF-A0A816B1A9-F1
#
_entry.id   AF-A0A816B1A9-F1
#
_cell.length_a   1.000
_cell.length_b   1.000
_cell.length_c   1.000
_cell.angle_alpha   90.00
_cell.angle_beta   90.00
_cell.angle_gamma   90.00
#
_symmetry.space_group_name_H-M   'P 1'
#
loop_
_entity.id
_entity.type
_entity.pdbx_description
1 polymer ?
#
loop_
_entity_poly.entity_id
_entity_poly.type
_entity_poly.pdbx_seq_one_letter_code
_entity_poly.pdbx_strand_id
1 'polypeptide(L)'
;MVEECKNYEKRNKSTKKVIEELRQNYKASEVLRYYTATSFLFRLFNEALRTENIDFLFVFRFFSADVYNQLCQLYIEQFLNHQIDSLELFRGQFMTIDEFNIIKENVERLISINSFFSTTKDYSVASIFSGFGDQNKPLGQISVLFQIEINDTGHSIKRPFASLQEISKIQDEEEILFSVGTIFRIEDVTNIPGSNQDWYVSLKLVNNDDDNEITQHRKELEQEFCHNCDLCSLGSALIKMGDYNKAERYFQIILEHVSQNQTTVPLIYTYLGIIYHNKGDYQKALEYHQTALEYYIERNHLYYYEDEIGVTYTHIGSNYNQLGKNQLALEYFTKAIQIQRSPRRNAYTFNQIALIYRDNGDYQLALEYFQKALDIDENILKLHKYNPSLATVYNNIGEIYSRLGDDDNALKNLEHALNIRLKGTVSTHTDLAAIYNNLSDIYIRRKCFDKALEMLETALEIDTQVLPDNHPSLAVTHNNIALVYSGKDDLTKAIYHQEAAIKIMLKSDAKNNAARLASYQYNLGCLQFTFGNNTKALKIFEKTLKTQLEYSPKDHENLSNTYLSLSRVYEKDGNISKAFECLEKSVENACISL
;
A
#
# COMPACT_ATOMS: atom_id res chain seq x y z
N MET A 1 -21.78 -14.82 6.93
CA MET A 1 -22.09 -14.60 8.37
C MET A 1 -22.43 -15.90 9.11
N VAL A 2 -23.61 -16.50 8.87
CA VAL A 2 -24.14 -17.64 9.64
C VAL A 2 -23.19 -18.85 9.70
N GLU A 3 -22.62 -19.28 8.57
CA GLU A 3 -21.71 -20.43 8.53
C GLU A 3 -20.39 -20.19 9.28
N GLU A 4 -19.85 -18.98 9.20
CA GLU A 4 -18.62 -18.62 9.93
C GLU A 4 -18.88 -18.45 11.44
N CYS A 5 -20.04 -17.93 11.83
CA CYS A 5 -20.46 -17.93 13.24
C CYS A 5 -20.57 -19.37 13.80
N LYS A 6 -20.97 -20.35 12.99
CA LYS A 6 -21.00 -21.78 13.37
C LYS A 6 -19.60 -22.38 13.54
N ASN A 7 -18.64 -21.93 12.74
CA ASN A 7 -17.24 -22.37 12.86
C ASN A 7 -16.58 -21.86 14.14
N TYR A 8 -16.91 -20.63 14.53
CA TYR A 8 -16.33 -19.95 15.69
C TYR A 8 -16.82 -20.52 17.04
N GLU A 9 -18.13 -20.74 17.20
CA GLU A 9 -18.68 -21.32 18.44
C GLU A 9 -19.18 -22.77 18.25
N LYS A 10 -18.24 -23.72 18.16
CA LYS A 10 -18.61 -25.15 18.16
C LYS A 10 -19.28 -25.62 19.48
N ARG A 11 -19.18 -24.86 20.58
CA ARG A 11 -19.42 -25.35 21.96
C ARG A 11 -20.65 -24.80 22.70
N ASN A 12 -21.34 -23.76 22.21
CA ASN A 12 -22.49 -23.18 22.94
C ASN A 12 -23.86 -23.44 22.26
N LYS A 13 -24.82 -24.05 22.99
CA LYS A 13 -26.15 -24.40 22.45
C LYS A 13 -27.07 -23.17 22.27
N SER A 14 -26.94 -22.14 23.11
CA SER A 14 -27.77 -20.93 23.00
C SER A 14 -27.42 -20.12 21.75
N THR A 15 -26.13 -20.00 21.43
CA THR A 15 -25.64 -19.30 20.25
C THR A 15 -26.06 -19.98 18.94
N LYS A 16 -26.06 -21.32 18.89
CA LYS A 16 -26.53 -22.06 17.70
C LYS A 16 -27.99 -21.75 17.37
N LYS A 17 -28.86 -21.67 18.37
CA LYS A 17 -30.29 -21.33 18.17
C LYS A 17 -30.45 -19.93 17.58
N VAL A 18 -29.68 -18.97 18.06
CA VAL A 18 -29.63 -17.59 17.53
C VAL A 18 -29.14 -17.55 16.09
N ILE A 19 -28.07 -18.28 15.79
CA ILE A 19 -27.50 -18.34 14.44
C ILE A 19 -28.50 -18.96 13.44
N GLU A 20 -29.24 -19.97 13.86
CA GLU A 20 -30.33 -20.57 13.06
C GLU A 20 -31.52 -19.62 12.88
N GLU A 21 -31.88 -18.85 13.92
CA GLU A 21 -32.94 -17.83 13.86
C GLU A 21 -32.56 -16.69 12.89
N LEU A 22 -31.33 -16.19 12.99
CA LEU A 22 -30.76 -15.25 12.02
C LEU A 22 -30.82 -15.82 10.60
N ARG A 23 -30.45 -17.09 10.40
CA ARG A 23 -30.48 -17.70 9.07
C ARG A 23 -31.88 -17.73 8.45
N GLN A 24 -32.91 -17.95 9.25
CA GLN A 24 -34.28 -18.17 8.76
C GLN A 24 -35.09 -16.87 8.68
N ASN A 25 -34.83 -15.92 9.57
CA ASN A 25 -35.72 -14.77 9.80
C ASN A 25 -35.02 -13.40 9.66
N TYR A 26 -33.76 -13.35 9.20
CA TYR A 26 -33.05 -12.08 9.02
C TYR A 26 -33.81 -11.12 8.12
N LYS A 27 -34.00 -9.89 8.60
CA LYS A 27 -34.53 -8.76 7.84
C LYS A 27 -33.63 -7.56 8.11
N ALA A 28 -33.16 -6.93 7.04
CA ALA A 28 -32.31 -5.73 7.14
C ALA A 28 -32.99 -4.61 7.94
N SER A 29 -34.32 -4.49 7.86
CA SER A 29 -35.11 -3.51 8.62
C SER A 29 -35.24 -3.79 10.12
N GLU A 30 -34.78 -4.94 10.62
CA GLU A 30 -34.80 -5.32 12.04
C GLU A 30 -33.38 -5.63 12.57
N VAL A 31 -32.33 -5.20 11.87
CA VAL A 31 -30.95 -5.60 12.16
C VAL A 31 -30.44 -5.14 13.53
N LEU A 32 -30.79 -3.93 13.98
CA LEU A 32 -30.43 -3.41 15.31
C LEU A 32 -31.10 -4.20 16.44
N ARG A 33 -32.28 -4.76 16.18
CA ARG A 33 -32.92 -5.71 17.11
C ARG A 33 -32.10 -6.97 17.24
N TYR A 34 -31.51 -7.48 16.16
CA TYR A 34 -30.60 -8.63 16.21
C TYR A 34 -29.26 -8.29 16.88
N TYR A 35 -28.75 -7.07 16.66
CA TYR A 35 -27.54 -6.55 17.31
C TYR A 35 -27.70 -6.52 18.84
N THR A 36 -28.80 -5.94 19.34
CA THR A 36 -29.10 -5.84 20.79
C THR A 36 -29.56 -7.18 21.39
N ALA A 37 -30.20 -8.04 20.61
CA ALA A 37 -30.75 -9.31 21.08
C ALA A 37 -29.72 -10.25 21.71
N THR A 38 -28.46 -10.19 21.26
CA THR A 38 -27.50 -11.25 21.58
C THR A 38 -26.11 -10.69 21.84
N SER A 39 -25.64 -10.87 23.08
CA SER A 39 -24.30 -10.48 23.51
C SER A 39 -23.19 -11.14 22.69
N PHE A 40 -23.45 -12.28 22.07
CA PHE A 40 -22.51 -12.94 21.15
C PHE A 40 -22.31 -12.15 19.85
N LEU A 41 -23.40 -11.81 19.14
CA LEU A 41 -23.31 -11.11 17.86
C LEU A 41 -22.72 -9.72 18.06
N PHE A 42 -23.20 -9.01 19.08
CA PHE A 42 -22.64 -7.73 19.53
C PHE A 42 -21.13 -7.83 19.78
N ARG A 43 -20.69 -8.80 20.59
CA ARG A 43 -19.28 -8.93 20.97
C ARG A 43 -18.40 -9.26 19.78
N LEU A 44 -18.77 -10.26 18.99
CA LEU A 44 -17.98 -10.70 17.84
C LEU A 44 -17.90 -9.61 16.78
N PHE A 45 -19.00 -8.89 16.55
CA PHE A 45 -19.04 -7.80 15.59
C PHE A 45 -18.24 -6.57 16.06
N ASN A 46 -18.39 -6.15 17.32
CA ASN A 46 -17.59 -5.04 17.86
C ASN A 46 -16.11 -5.41 18.04
N GLU A 47 -15.79 -6.68 18.33
CA GLU A 47 -14.41 -7.17 18.35
C GLU A 47 -13.81 -7.09 16.95
N ALA A 48 -14.53 -7.54 15.92
CA ALA A 48 -14.09 -7.45 14.53
C ALA A 48 -13.76 -6.01 14.10
N LEU A 49 -14.63 -5.07 14.47
CA LEU A 49 -14.46 -3.64 14.24
C LEU A 49 -13.25 -3.08 15.01
N ARG A 50 -13.13 -3.40 16.29
CA ARG A 50 -12.06 -2.89 17.16
C ARG A 50 -10.68 -3.43 16.82
N THR A 51 -10.57 -4.72 16.53
CA THR A 51 -9.29 -5.36 16.19
C THR A 51 -8.97 -5.26 14.70
N GLU A 52 -9.81 -4.58 13.92
CA GLU A 52 -9.73 -4.50 12.46
C GLU A 52 -9.53 -5.88 11.81
N ASN A 53 -10.18 -6.91 12.39
CA ASN A 53 -9.99 -8.26 11.92
C ASN A 53 -10.73 -8.43 10.60
N ILE A 54 -9.96 -8.34 9.52
CA ILE A 54 -10.43 -8.37 8.15
C ILE A 54 -11.32 -9.58 7.87
N ASP A 55 -10.99 -10.75 8.41
CA ASP A 55 -11.77 -11.97 8.18
C ASP A 55 -13.16 -11.87 8.82
N PHE A 56 -13.28 -11.25 10.00
CA PHE A 56 -14.58 -11.00 10.60
C PHE A 56 -15.31 -9.83 9.94
N LEU A 57 -14.62 -8.73 9.62
CA LEU A 57 -15.22 -7.59 8.91
C LEU A 57 -15.80 -8.02 7.56
N PHE A 58 -15.10 -8.91 6.87
CA PHE A 58 -15.58 -9.57 5.66
C PHE A 58 -16.92 -10.28 5.87
N VAL A 59 -17.01 -11.06 6.95
CA VAL A 59 -18.17 -11.88 7.30
C VAL A 59 -19.36 -11.03 7.74
N PHE A 60 -19.10 -9.89 8.38
CA PHE A 60 -20.10 -8.98 8.92
C PHE A 60 -20.45 -7.80 8.00
N ARG A 61 -19.80 -7.62 6.84
CA ARG A 61 -19.96 -6.43 5.99
C ARG A 61 -21.42 -6.03 5.65
N PHE A 62 -22.28 -7.02 5.35
CA PHE A 62 -23.68 -6.74 5.05
C PHE A 62 -24.46 -6.41 6.31
N PHE A 63 -24.13 -7.11 7.41
CA PHE A 63 -24.67 -6.81 8.72
C PHE A 63 -24.28 -5.40 9.18
N SER A 64 -23.02 -4.98 9.00
CA SER A 64 -22.56 -3.62 9.34
C SER A 64 -23.24 -2.56 8.49
N ALA A 65 -23.40 -2.81 7.19
CA ALA A 65 -24.09 -1.90 6.29
C ALA A 65 -25.58 -1.76 6.67
N ASP A 66 -26.25 -2.87 6.95
CA ASP A 66 -27.65 -2.87 7.41
C ASP A 66 -27.78 -2.12 8.74
N VAL A 67 -26.90 -2.38 9.72
CA VAL A 67 -26.88 -1.69 11.03
C VAL A 67 -26.76 -0.18 10.82
N TYR A 68 -25.81 0.24 9.98
CA TYR A 68 -25.61 1.65 9.65
C TYR A 68 -26.85 2.26 8.98
N ASN A 69 -27.44 1.57 8.00
CA ASN A 69 -28.61 2.05 7.27
C ASN A 69 -29.84 2.18 8.16
N GLN A 70 -30.10 1.21 9.05
CA GLN A 70 -31.20 1.31 10.00
C GLN A 70 -30.95 2.45 11.01
N LEU A 71 -29.69 2.62 11.44
CA LEU A 71 -29.32 3.73 12.32
C LEU A 71 -29.53 5.10 11.65
N CYS A 72 -29.21 5.23 10.35
CA CYS A 72 -29.53 6.42 9.55
C CYS A 72 -31.04 6.72 9.55
N GLN A 73 -31.87 5.70 9.34
CA GLN A 73 -33.33 5.86 9.32
C GLN A 73 -33.84 6.40 10.66
N LEU A 74 -33.41 5.79 11.76
CA LEU A 74 -33.78 6.23 13.10
C LEU A 74 -33.26 7.63 13.41
N TYR A 75 -32.04 7.96 12.98
CA TYR A 75 -31.50 9.31 13.15
C TYR A 75 -32.37 10.36 12.45
N ILE A 76 -32.82 10.07 11.22
CA ILE A 76 -33.71 10.95 10.47
C ILE A 76 -35.04 11.15 11.20
N GLU A 77 -35.62 10.06 11.71
CA GLU A 77 -36.89 10.07 12.43
C GLU A 77 -36.80 10.80 13.78
N GLN A 78 -35.77 10.52 14.57
CA GLN A 78 -35.65 10.98 15.95
C GLN A 78 -35.03 12.38 16.07
N PHE A 79 -34.08 12.74 15.19
CA PHE A 79 -33.22 13.93 15.37
C PHE A 79 -33.22 14.88 14.19
N LEU A 80 -33.18 14.41 12.94
CA LEU A 80 -33.03 15.33 11.79
C LEU A 80 -34.26 16.21 11.55
N ASN A 81 -35.45 15.67 11.83
CA ASN A 81 -36.73 16.36 11.67
C ASN A 81 -37.21 17.07 12.96
N HIS A 82 -36.45 16.98 14.06
CA HIS A 82 -36.81 17.51 15.37
C HIS A 82 -35.65 18.33 15.93
N GLN A 83 -35.85 19.63 16.22
CA GLN A 83 -34.81 20.41 16.89
C GLN A 83 -34.62 19.92 18.33
N ILE A 84 -33.37 19.61 18.71
CA ILE A 84 -32.97 19.31 20.08
C ILE A 84 -31.98 20.39 20.52
N ASP A 85 -32.25 21.01 21.68
CA ASP A 85 -31.44 22.12 22.20
C ASP A 85 -30.08 21.65 22.71
N SER A 86 -30.04 20.55 23.47
CA SER A 86 -28.80 19.88 23.91
C SER A 86 -29.11 18.47 24.40
N LEU A 87 -28.15 17.56 24.25
CA LEU A 87 -28.24 16.20 24.76
C LEU A 87 -26.94 15.80 25.45
N GLU A 88 -27.07 15.41 26.72
CA GLU A 88 -25.96 14.92 27.54
C GLU A 88 -26.01 13.39 27.64
N LEU A 89 -24.87 12.74 27.38
CA LEU A 89 -24.72 11.29 27.36
C LEU A 89 -23.50 10.84 28.13
N PHE A 90 -23.56 9.61 28.65
CA PHE A 90 -22.51 9.01 29.45
C PHE A 90 -22.10 7.64 28.90
N ARG A 91 -20.83 7.30 29.09
CA ARG A 91 -20.32 5.94 28.90
C ARG A 91 -19.21 5.65 29.89
N GLY A 92 -19.35 4.56 30.64
CA GLY A 92 -18.27 4.04 31.47
C GLY A 92 -17.57 2.85 30.82
N GLN A 93 -16.25 2.79 30.96
CA GLN A 93 -15.48 1.60 30.65
C GLN A 93 -14.17 1.56 31.46
N PHE A 94 -13.64 0.34 31.63
CA PHE A 94 -12.25 0.16 32.02
C PHE A 94 -11.33 0.36 30.80
N MET A 95 -10.15 0.90 31.06
CA MET A 95 -9.15 1.16 30.04
C MET A 95 -7.76 0.84 30.59
N THR A 96 -6.84 0.38 29.73
CA THR A 96 -5.43 0.22 30.14
C THR A 96 -4.78 1.58 30.39
N ILE A 97 -3.72 1.60 31.19
CA ILE A 97 -2.98 2.84 31.47
C ILE A 97 -2.42 3.46 30.18
N ASP A 98 -1.92 2.62 29.26
CA ASP A 98 -1.33 3.08 27.99
C ASP A 98 -2.38 3.73 27.07
N GLU A 99 -3.53 3.07 26.89
CA GLU A 99 -4.65 3.63 26.11
C GLU A 99 -5.16 4.95 26.71
N PHE A 100 -5.21 5.06 28.04
CA PHE A 100 -5.63 6.30 28.68
C PHE A 100 -4.61 7.42 28.54
N ASN A 101 -3.32 7.10 28.64
CA ASN A 101 -2.26 8.11 28.46
C ASN A 101 -2.33 8.72 27.06
N ILE A 102 -2.67 7.93 26.04
CA ILE A 102 -2.93 8.45 24.68
C ILE A 102 -4.07 9.48 24.73
N ILE A 103 -5.20 9.19 25.38
CA ILE A 103 -6.32 10.15 25.48
C ILE A 103 -5.87 11.43 26.21
N LYS A 104 -5.14 11.26 27.33
CA LYS A 104 -4.67 12.36 28.17
C LYS A 104 -3.66 13.28 27.49
N GLU A 105 -2.82 12.75 26.61
CA GLU A 105 -1.85 13.53 25.83
C GLU A 105 -2.48 14.27 24.64
N ASN A 106 -3.70 13.90 24.27
CA ASN A 106 -4.39 14.41 23.08
C ASN A 106 -5.64 15.25 23.43
N VAL A 107 -5.65 15.94 24.57
CA VAL A 107 -6.66 16.97 24.89
C VAL A 107 -6.66 18.04 23.78
N GLU A 108 -7.85 18.57 23.48
CA GLU A 108 -8.19 19.43 22.35
C GLU A 108 -8.10 18.76 20.96
N ARG A 109 -7.64 17.51 20.84
CA ARG A 109 -7.59 16.80 19.56
C ARG A 109 -8.82 15.94 19.29
N LEU A 110 -8.88 15.43 18.07
CA LEU A 110 -9.95 14.56 17.57
C LEU A 110 -9.66 13.09 17.89
N ILE A 111 -10.71 12.36 18.26
CA ILE A 111 -10.71 10.92 18.44
C ILE A 111 -11.84 10.30 17.61
N SER A 112 -11.51 9.28 16.82
CA SER A 112 -12.48 8.46 16.10
C SER A 112 -12.64 7.13 16.81
N ILE A 113 -13.88 6.63 16.83
CA ILE A 113 -14.19 5.34 17.44
C ILE A 113 -14.39 4.30 16.33
N ASN A 114 -13.50 3.30 16.31
CA ASN A 114 -13.47 2.26 15.28
C ASN A 114 -14.53 1.16 15.51
N SER A 115 -15.50 1.39 16.40
CA SER A 115 -16.65 0.52 16.66
C SER A 115 -17.92 1.34 16.79
N PHE A 116 -19.08 0.69 16.82
CA PHE A 116 -20.29 1.38 17.25
C PHE A 116 -20.12 1.80 18.72
N PHE A 117 -20.41 3.05 19.01
CA PHE A 117 -20.17 3.62 20.33
C PHE A 117 -21.48 3.72 21.08
N SER A 118 -21.59 2.92 22.13
CA SER A 118 -22.78 2.79 22.96
C SER A 118 -22.72 3.74 24.15
N THR A 119 -23.80 4.46 24.41
CA THR A 119 -23.92 5.49 25.45
C THR A 119 -25.30 5.44 26.10
N THR A 120 -25.48 6.10 27.23
CA THR A 120 -26.76 6.17 27.96
C THR A 120 -26.99 7.58 28.52
N LYS A 121 -28.25 7.93 28.79
CA LYS A 121 -28.60 9.16 29.52
C LYS A 121 -28.45 9.00 31.04
N ASP A 122 -28.41 7.77 31.55
CA ASP A 122 -28.29 7.50 32.98
C ASP A 122 -26.81 7.37 33.40
N TYR A 123 -26.35 8.39 34.12
CA TYR A 123 -25.04 8.41 34.76
C TYR A 123 -24.76 7.16 35.63
N SER A 124 -25.78 6.65 36.33
CA SER A 124 -25.68 5.51 37.24
C SER A 124 -25.36 4.24 36.46
N VAL A 125 -26.04 4.05 35.32
CA VAL A 125 -25.78 2.92 34.42
C VAL A 125 -24.36 3.00 33.87
N ALA A 126 -23.94 4.16 33.36
CA ALA A 126 -22.58 4.35 32.86
C ALA A 126 -21.52 4.07 33.95
N SER A 127 -21.75 4.54 35.18
CA SER A 127 -20.83 4.34 36.31
C SER A 127 -20.64 2.87 36.69
N ILE A 128 -21.67 2.04 36.55
CA ILE A 128 -21.57 0.59 36.76
C ILE A 128 -20.59 -0.04 35.77
N PHE A 129 -20.61 0.38 34.50
CA PHE A 129 -19.74 -0.19 33.46
C PHE A 129 -18.26 0.21 33.58
N SER A 130 -17.95 1.36 34.19
CA SER A 130 -16.57 1.75 34.50
C SER A 130 -16.08 1.27 35.87
N GLY A 131 -16.93 0.66 36.70
CA GLY A 131 -16.61 0.39 38.11
C GLY A 131 -16.25 1.67 38.86
N PHE A 132 -16.91 2.78 38.49
CA PHE A 132 -16.60 4.11 38.98
C PHE A 132 -16.83 4.17 40.49
N GLY A 133 -15.79 4.56 41.25
CA GLY A 133 -15.86 4.60 42.71
C GLY A 133 -15.76 3.23 43.41
N ASP A 134 -15.56 2.13 42.68
CA ASP A 134 -15.26 0.81 43.27
C ASP A 134 -13.78 0.73 43.68
N GLN A 135 -13.49 0.05 44.80
CA GLN A 135 -12.13 -0.20 45.26
C GLN A 135 -11.50 -1.45 44.62
N ASN A 136 -12.30 -2.36 44.08
CA ASN A 136 -11.85 -3.63 43.49
C ASN A 136 -11.73 -3.56 41.97
N LYS A 137 -10.78 -2.76 41.46
CA LYS A 137 -10.54 -2.59 40.03
C LYS A 137 -9.65 -3.69 39.44
N PRO A 138 -9.82 -4.05 38.15
CA PRO A 138 -8.89 -4.95 37.46
C PRO A 138 -7.46 -4.41 37.49
N LEU A 139 -6.48 -5.28 37.73
CA LEU A 139 -5.07 -4.90 37.84
C LEU A 139 -4.57 -4.26 36.52
N GLY A 140 -3.96 -3.08 36.61
CA GLY A 140 -3.42 -2.36 35.45
C GLY A 140 -4.45 -1.62 34.58
N GLN A 141 -5.71 -1.53 35.06
CA GLN A 141 -6.75 -0.74 34.41
C GLN A 141 -7.18 0.44 35.28
N ILE A 142 -7.73 1.45 34.62
CA ILE A 142 -8.35 2.60 35.24
C ILE A 142 -9.81 2.71 34.83
N SER A 143 -10.59 3.43 35.63
CA SER A 143 -12.00 3.69 35.39
C SER A 143 -12.15 5.03 34.69
N VAL A 144 -12.73 5.00 33.49
CA VAL A 144 -12.98 6.20 32.70
C VAL A 144 -14.48 6.36 32.51
N LEU A 145 -15.00 7.53 32.84
CA LEU A 145 -16.35 7.94 32.50
C LEU A 145 -16.28 9.04 31.44
N PHE A 146 -16.76 8.72 30.25
CA PHE A 146 -16.93 9.69 29.18
C PHE A 146 -18.24 10.43 29.40
N GLN A 147 -18.16 11.76 29.42
CA GLN A 147 -19.30 12.67 29.39
C GLN A 147 -19.32 13.31 28.01
N ILE A 148 -20.44 13.20 27.32
CA ILE A 148 -20.56 13.60 25.92
C ILE A 148 -21.65 14.65 25.82
N GLU A 149 -21.29 15.81 25.31
CA GLU A 149 -22.23 16.90 25.06
C GLU A 149 -22.51 17.03 23.56
N ILE A 150 -23.80 16.98 23.21
CA ILE A 150 -24.29 17.22 21.85
C ILE A 150 -25.05 18.53 21.86
N ASN A 151 -24.41 19.57 21.33
CA ASN A 151 -24.99 20.90 21.14
C ASN A 151 -25.17 21.12 19.64
N ASP A 152 -26.40 21.27 19.19
CA ASP A 152 -26.82 21.46 17.78
C ASP A 152 -26.91 20.17 16.93
N THR A 153 -28.08 19.52 16.95
CA THR A 153 -28.44 18.43 16.01
C THR A 153 -29.03 18.92 14.68
N GLY A 154 -28.74 20.16 14.28
CA GLY A 154 -29.19 20.75 13.01
C GLY A 154 -28.82 19.93 11.76
N HIS A 155 -29.37 20.36 10.61
CA HIS A 155 -29.48 19.61 9.34
C HIS A 155 -28.17 19.09 8.67
N SER A 156 -27.02 19.11 9.34
CA SER A 156 -25.68 18.83 8.79
C SER A 156 -24.91 17.68 9.47
N ILE A 157 -25.46 16.99 10.48
CA ILE A 157 -24.75 15.83 11.08
C ILE A 157 -24.69 14.67 10.06
N LYS A 158 -23.49 14.40 9.52
CA LYS A 158 -23.26 13.33 8.52
C LYS A 158 -23.05 11.93 9.11
N ARG A 159 -22.86 11.78 10.43
CA ARG A 159 -22.70 10.48 11.11
C ARG A 159 -23.89 10.23 12.04
N PRO A 160 -24.75 9.25 11.76
CA PRO A 160 -25.96 9.05 12.53
C PRO A 160 -25.67 8.47 13.92
N PHE A 161 -26.54 8.82 14.85
CA PHE A 161 -26.71 8.16 16.14
C PHE A 161 -28.21 8.01 16.41
N ALA A 162 -28.64 7.06 17.24
CA ALA A 162 -30.05 6.97 17.58
C ALA A 162 -30.28 6.31 18.93
N SER A 163 -31.41 6.65 19.56
CA SER A 163 -31.97 5.88 20.67
C SER A 163 -32.48 4.53 20.18
N LEU A 164 -32.09 3.46 20.88
CA LEU A 164 -32.52 2.10 20.58
C LEU A 164 -33.75 1.67 21.41
N GLN A 165 -34.29 2.54 22.25
CA GLN A 165 -35.35 2.22 23.23
C GLN A 165 -36.57 1.51 22.60
N GLU A 166 -37.02 1.95 21.44
CA GLU A 166 -38.23 1.41 20.80
C GLU A 166 -37.98 0.14 19.97
N ILE A 167 -36.72 -0.18 19.68
CA ILE A 167 -36.34 -1.25 18.75
C ILE A 167 -35.47 -2.35 19.38
N SER A 168 -34.89 -2.09 20.55
CA SER A 168 -34.07 -3.07 21.27
C SER A 168 -34.91 -4.29 21.67
N LYS A 169 -34.27 -5.46 21.71
CA LYS A 169 -34.90 -6.65 22.29
C LYS A 169 -34.90 -6.63 23.82
N ILE A 170 -34.04 -5.80 24.42
CA ILE A 170 -33.96 -5.59 25.86
C ILE A 170 -35.06 -4.60 26.25
N GLN A 171 -35.85 -4.95 27.26
CA GLN A 171 -36.89 -4.06 27.78
C GLN A 171 -36.23 -2.90 28.53
N ASP A 172 -36.77 -1.70 28.36
CA ASP A 172 -36.26 -0.46 28.99
C ASP A 172 -34.81 -0.12 28.61
N GLU A 173 -34.43 -0.38 27.35
CA GLU A 173 -33.13 0.00 26.81
C GLU A 173 -33.03 1.54 26.69
N GLU A 174 -32.08 2.16 27.40
CA GLU A 174 -31.79 3.59 27.28
C GLU A 174 -30.54 3.89 26.42
N GLU A 175 -30.10 2.90 25.65
CA GLU A 175 -28.91 2.98 24.81
C GLU A 175 -29.11 3.99 23.65
N ILE A 176 -28.15 4.91 23.54
CA ILE A 176 -27.93 5.71 22.35
C ILE A 176 -26.66 5.22 21.66
N LEU A 177 -26.82 4.77 20.42
CA LEU A 177 -25.77 4.16 19.63
C LEU A 177 -25.29 5.12 18.55
N PHE A 178 -23.98 5.35 18.48
CA PHE A 178 -23.35 6.11 17.42
C PHE A 178 -22.76 5.18 16.35
N SER A 179 -22.82 5.63 15.09
CA SER A 179 -22.20 4.93 13.97
C SER A 179 -20.68 4.81 14.09
N VAL A 180 -20.12 3.77 13.46
CA VAL A 180 -18.67 3.59 13.33
C VAL A 180 -18.03 4.80 12.65
N GLY A 181 -16.87 5.23 13.16
CA GLY A 181 -16.15 6.39 12.64
C GLY A 181 -16.81 7.72 13.00
N THR A 182 -17.61 7.74 14.08
CA THR A 182 -18.04 8.98 14.72
C THR A 182 -16.83 9.62 15.39
N ILE A 183 -16.69 10.94 15.21
CA ILE A 183 -15.53 11.72 15.66
C ILE A 183 -15.96 12.62 16.81
N PHE A 184 -15.18 12.59 17.89
CA PHE A 184 -15.33 13.46 19.04
C PHE A 184 -14.08 14.30 19.22
N ARG A 185 -14.22 15.48 19.83
CA ARG A 185 -13.10 16.27 20.34
C ARG A 185 -12.98 16.01 21.83
N ILE A 186 -11.77 15.74 22.30
CA ILE A 186 -11.48 15.62 23.73
C ILE A 186 -11.38 17.04 24.29
N GLU A 187 -12.37 17.49 25.05
CA GLU A 187 -12.37 18.84 25.60
C GLU A 187 -11.57 18.94 26.90
N ASP A 188 -11.73 17.96 27.77
CA ASP A 188 -11.07 17.97 29.07
C ASP A 188 -10.89 16.55 29.62
N VAL A 189 -9.87 16.37 30.46
CA VAL A 189 -9.57 15.11 31.16
C VAL A 189 -9.30 15.43 32.62
N THR A 190 -10.28 15.17 33.48
CA THR A 190 -10.21 15.54 34.90
C THR A 190 -10.12 14.31 35.80
N ASN A 191 -9.22 14.40 36.78
CA ASN A 191 -9.14 13.40 37.84
C ASN A 191 -10.15 13.73 38.93
N ILE A 192 -10.74 12.70 39.54
CA ILE A 192 -11.68 12.90 40.64
C ILE A 192 -10.91 13.11 41.94
N PRO A 193 -11.25 14.16 42.70
CA PRO A 193 -10.71 14.36 44.04
C PRO A 193 -10.96 13.12 44.92
N GLY A 194 -9.87 12.47 45.36
CA GLY A 194 -9.94 11.30 46.26
C GLY A 194 -9.75 9.94 45.59
N SER A 195 -9.53 9.88 44.27
CA SER A 195 -9.17 8.63 43.56
C SER A 195 -8.11 8.86 42.49
N ASN A 196 -7.01 8.11 42.56
CA ASN A 196 -5.94 8.18 41.55
C ASN A 196 -6.27 7.38 40.27
N GLN A 197 -7.41 6.69 40.23
CA GLN A 197 -7.75 5.72 39.18
C GLN A 197 -9.13 5.96 38.55
N ASP A 198 -9.84 7.02 38.95
CA ASP A 198 -11.11 7.43 38.34
C ASP A 198 -10.94 8.76 37.61
N TRP A 199 -11.39 8.79 36.35
CA TRP A 199 -11.19 9.92 35.46
C TRP A 199 -12.47 10.23 34.68
N TYR A 200 -12.77 11.53 34.54
CA TYR A 200 -13.74 12.04 33.61
C TYR A 200 -13.04 12.45 32.32
N VAL A 201 -13.65 12.11 31.18
CA VAL A 201 -13.22 12.59 29.86
C VAL A 201 -14.40 13.28 29.22
N SER A 202 -14.30 14.60 29.03
CA SER A 202 -15.32 15.37 28.32
C SER A 202 -15.11 15.25 26.83
N LEU A 203 -16.15 14.84 26.11
CA LEU A 203 -16.17 14.67 24.67
C LEU A 203 -17.23 15.57 24.06
N LYS A 204 -16.88 16.26 22.99
CA LYS A 204 -17.83 17.00 22.17
C LYS A 204 -17.98 16.35 20.81
N LEU A 205 -19.22 16.10 20.39
CA LEU A 205 -19.50 15.61 19.05
C LEU A 205 -19.08 16.68 18.02
N VAL A 206 -18.29 16.28 17.02
CA VAL A 206 -17.82 17.21 15.99
C VAL A 206 -18.66 17.10 14.73
N ASN A 207 -19.23 18.24 14.30
CA ASN A 207 -19.93 18.32 13.04
C ASN A 207 -18.95 18.44 11.87
N ASN A 208 -19.23 17.64 10.83
CA ASN A 208 -18.30 17.29 9.76
C ASN A 208 -17.98 18.42 8.76
N ASP A 209 -18.59 19.60 8.91
CA ASP A 209 -18.48 20.73 7.99
C ASP A 209 -17.77 21.96 8.60
N ASP A 210 -17.55 21.99 9.92
CA ASP A 210 -16.95 23.15 10.62
C ASP A 210 -15.47 22.98 10.98
N ASP A 211 -14.94 21.75 10.85
CA ASP A 211 -13.57 21.43 11.25
C ASP A 211 -12.64 21.18 10.05
N ASN A 212 -11.63 22.05 9.91
CA ASN A 212 -10.65 21.99 8.82
C ASN A 212 -9.84 20.68 8.85
N GLU A 213 -9.56 20.12 10.03
CA GLU A 213 -8.79 18.87 10.17
C GLU A 213 -9.56 17.66 9.60
N ILE A 214 -10.85 17.56 9.91
CA ILE A 214 -11.72 16.48 9.40
C ILE A 214 -11.93 16.63 7.89
N THR A 215 -12.17 17.85 7.43
CA THR A 215 -12.35 18.12 5.99
C THR A 215 -11.10 17.75 5.20
N GLN A 216 -9.91 17.98 5.77
CA GLN A 216 -8.65 17.60 5.16
C GLN A 216 -8.44 16.08 5.17
N HIS A 217 -8.60 15.42 6.32
CA HIS A 217 -8.39 13.98 6.44
C HIS A 217 -9.42 13.16 5.63
N ARG A 218 -10.66 13.64 5.54
CA ARG A 218 -11.68 13.07 4.65
C ARG A 218 -11.29 13.23 3.19
N LYS A 219 -10.82 14.40 2.77
CA LYS A 219 -10.34 14.59 1.38
C LYS A 219 -9.15 13.69 1.07
N GLU A 220 -8.30 13.38 2.05
CA GLU A 220 -7.20 12.43 1.91
C GLU A 220 -7.72 10.98 1.75
N LEU A 221 -8.66 10.55 2.62
CA LEU A 221 -9.27 9.21 2.57
C LEU A 221 -10.20 9.00 1.35
N GLU A 222 -11.09 9.95 1.04
CA GLU A 222 -12.02 9.88 -0.10
C GLU A 222 -11.33 9.96 -1.46
N GLN A 223 -10.09 10.47 -1.52
CA GLN A 223 -9.28 10.44 -2.74
C GLN A 223 -8.42 9.17 -2.83
N GLU A 224 -8.14 8.54 -1.69
CA GLU A 224 -7.48 7.24 -1.62
C GLU A 224 -8.44 6.07 -1.92
N PHE A 225 -9.74 6.22 -1.64
CA PHE A 225 -10.78 5.24 -1.90
C PHE A 225 -11.69 5.72 -3.03
N CYS A 226 -11.64 5.05 -4.18
CA CYS A 226 -12.38 5.43 -5.39
C CYS A 226 -13.87 5.69 -5.10
N HIS A 227 -14.37 6.83 -5.59
CA HIS A 227 -15.78 7.22 -5.51
C HIS A 227 -16.71 6.14 -6.10
N ASN A 228 -17.86 5.99 -5.45
CA ASN A 228 -19.10 5.34 -5.92
C ASN A 228 -19.34 3.85 -5.65
N CYS A 229 -18.57 3.15 -4.80
CA CYS A 229 -19.11 1.92 -4.23
C CYS A 229 -18.50 1.55 -2.86
N ASP A 230 -19.29 1.66 -1.79
CA ASP A 230 -18.94 1.17 -0.45
C ASP A 230 -18.50 -0.32 -0.45
N LEU A 231 -18.95 -1.09 -1.45
CA LEU A 231 -18.58 -2.49 -1.66
C LEU A 231 -17.15 -2.70 -2.18
N CYS A 232 -16.48 -1.70 -2.74
CA CYS A 232 -15.13 -1.86 -3.29
C CYS A 232 -14.04 -1.34 -2.37
N SER A 233 -14.39 -0.52 -1.36
CA SER A 233 -13.44 0.16 -0.48
C SER A 233 -12.56 -0.81 0.31
N LEU A 234 -13.14 -1.86 0.91
CA LEU A 234 -12.37 -2.87 1.62
C LEU A 234 -11.43 -3.64 0.69
N GLY A 235 -11.91 -4.03 -0.50
CA GLY A 235 -11.09 -4.72 -1.49
C GLY A 235 -9.91 -3.88 -1.97
N SER A 236 -10.12 -2.58 -2.18
CA SER A 236 -9.06 -1.62 -2.51
C SER A 236 -8.04 -1.48 -1.36
N ALA A 237 -8.50 -1.40 -0.11
CA ALA A 237 -7.64 -1.37 1.07
C ALA A 237 -6.74 -2.62 1.14
N LEU A 238 -7.31 -3.80 0.90
CA LEU A 238 -6.58 -5.06 0.89
C LEU A 238 -5.50 -5.11 -0.18
N ILE A 239 -5.79 -4.59 -1.38
CA ILE A 239 -4.79 -4.46 -2.46
C ILE A 239 -3.64 -3.56 -2.01
N LYS A 240 -3.93 -2.41 -1.39
CA LYS A 240 -2.90 -1.49 -0.88
C LYS A 240 -2.05 -2.10 0.22
N MET A 241 -2.66 -2.93 1.07
CA MET A 241 -1.95 -3.69 2.11
C MET A 241 -1.16 -4.89 1.55
N GLY A 242 -1.26 -5.18 0.24
CA GLY A 242 -0.59 -6.32 -0.39
C GLY A 242 -1.25 -7.68 -0.14
N ASP A 243 -2.41 -7.73 0.54
CA ASP A 243 -3.14 -8.97 0.82
C ASP A 243 -4.04 -9.36 -0.38
N TYR A 244 -3.37 -9.65 -1.50
CA TYR A 244 -4.02 -9.93 -2.78
C TYR A 244 -4.94 -11.15 -2.76
N ASN A 245 -4.65 -12.14 -1.90
CA ASN A 245 -5.48 -13.34 -1.77
C ASN A 245 -6.81 -13.05 -1.09
N LYS A 246 -6.81 -12.26 0.00
CA LYS A 246 -8.07 -11.83 0.63
C LYS A 246 -8.84 -10.87 -0.26
N ALA A 247 -8.15 -9.94 -0.93
CA ALA A 247 -8.78 -9.02 -1.89
C ALA A 247 -9.49 -9.80 -3.01
N GLU A 248 -8.85 -10.82 -3.58
CA GLU A 248 -9.44 -11.68 -4.61
C GLU A 248 -10.70 -12.38 -4.11
N ARG A 249 -10.60 -13.08 -2.96
CA ARG A 249 -11.74 -13.79 -2.35
C ARG A 249 -12.90 -12.83 -2.08
N TYR A 250 -12.59 -11.59 -1.67
CA TYR A 250 -13.59 -10.54 -1.43
C TYR A 250 -14.36 -10.18 -2.68
N PHE A 251 -13.65 -9.87 -3.77
CA PHE A 251 -14.28 -9.52 -5.03
C PHE A 251 -15.04 -10.68 -5.65
N GLN A 252 -14.56 -11.93 -5.53
CA GLN A 252 -15.29 -13.12 -5.98
C GLN A 252 -16.63 -13.28 -5.24
N ILE A 253 -16.64 -13.17 -3.91
CA ILE A 253 -17.88 -13.27 -3.12
C ILE A 253 -18.83 -12.11 -3.45
N ILE A 254 -18.32 -10.90 -3.74
CA ILE A 254 -19.19 -9.81 -4.20
C ILE A 254 -19.82 -10.14 -5.56
N LEU A 255 -19.04 -10.63 -6.52
CA LEU A 255 -19.56 -11.01 -7.84
C LEU A 255 -20.65 -12.09 -7.76
N GLU A 256 -20.58 -13.01 -6.81
CA GLU A 256 -21.63 -14.02 -6.57
C GLU A 256 -22.96 -13.45 -6.07
N HIS A 257 -22.93 -12.30 -5.38
CA HIS A 257 -24.09 -11.73 -4.67
C HIS A 257 -24.63 -10.46 -5.30
N VAL A 258 -23.88 -9.83 -6.21
CA VAL A 258 -24.29 -8.65 -6.97
C VAL A 258 -25.07 -9.08 -8.21
N SER A 259 -26.25 -8.48 -8.43
CA SER A 259 -26.97 -8.68 -9.68
C SER A 259 -26.15 -8.14 -10.86
N GLN A 260 -26.08 -8.90 -11.96
CA GLN A 260 -25.27 -8.55 -13.15
C GLN A 260 -25.58 -7.15 -13.73
N ASN A 261 -26.71 -6.55 -13.35
CA ASN A 261 -27.15 -5.22 -13.77
C ASN A 261 -26.62 -4.05 -12.92
N GLN A 262 -25.76 -4.28 -11.93
CA GLN A 262 -25.15 -3.19 -11.16
C GLN A 262 -23.96 -2.55 -11.90
N THR A 263 -23.81 -1.23 -11.76
CA THR A 263 -22.69 -0.43 -12.29
C THR A 263 -21.34 -0.82 -11.69
N THR A 264 -21.33 -1.53 -10.56
CA THR A 264 -20.15 -1.97 -9.83
C THR A 264 -19.40 -3.15 -10.45
N VAL A 265 -20.08 -4.00 -11.24
CA VAL A 265 -19.49 -5.24 -11.81
C VAL A 265 -18.21 -4.99 -12.63
N PRO A 266 -18.17 -4.07 -13.61
CA PRO A 266 -16.95 -3.82 -14.36
C PRO A 266 -15.81 -3.28 -13.50
N LEU A 267 -16.11 -2.48 -12.47
CA LEU A 267 -15.11 -1.99 -11.51
C LEU A 267 -14.48 -3.14 -10.71
N ILE A 268 -15.28 -4.13 -10.31
CA ILE A 268 -14.75 -5.33 -9.63
C ILE A 268 -13.80 -6.10 -10.55
N TYR A 269 -14.14 -6.26 -11.84
CA TYR A 269 -13.24 -6.88 -12.80
C TYR A 269 -11.95 -6.06 -13.00
N THR A 270 -12.02 -4.72 -13.00
CA THR A 270 -10.82 -3.88 -12.98
C THR A 270 -9.93 -4.17 -11.77
N TYR A 271 -10.50 -4.28 -10.56
CA TYR A 271 -9.74 -4.62 -9.35
C TYR A 271 -9.15 -6.04 -9.37
N LEU A 272 -9.90 -7.02 -9.88
CA LEU A 272 -9.37 -8.37 -10.07
C LEU A 272 -8.18 -8.36 -11.04
N GLY A 273 -8.25 -7.59 -12.13
CA GLY A 273 -7.11 -7.39 -13.02
C GLY A 273 -5.90 -6.78 -12.32
N ILE A 274 -6.09 -5.76 -11.48
CA ILE A 274 -5.02 -5.16 -10.65
C ILE A 274 -4.41 -6.20 -9.69
N ILE A 275 -5.24 -7.04 -9.07
CA ILE A 275 -4.78 -8.11 -8.17
C ILE A 275 -3.88 -9.09 -8.93
N TYR A 276 -4.31 -9.56 -10.08
CA TYR A 276 -3.54 -10.53 -10.87
C TYR A 276 -2.27 -9.91 -11.47
N HIS A 277 -2.30 -8.63 -11.83
CA HIS A 277 -1.10 -7.88 -12.21
C HIS A 277 -0.06 -7.88 -11.08
N ASN A 278 -0.46 -7.55 -9.85
CA ASN A 278 0.44 -7.54 -8.71
C ASN A 278 0.94 -8.94 -8.31
N LYS A 279 0.16 -9.99 -8.60
CA LYS A 279 0.59 -11.39 -8.46
C LYS A 279 1.57 -11.84 -9.55
N GLY A 280 1.79 -11.05 -10.59
CA GLY A 280 2.66 -11.36 -11.73
C GLY A 280 1.99 -12.21 -12.82
N ASP A 281 0.69 -12.50 -12.71
CA ASP A 281 -0.07 -13.21 -13.75
C ASP A 281 -0.72 -12.19 -14.69
N TYR A 282 0.12 -11.63 -15.56
CA TYR A 282 -0.30 -10.57 -16.49
C TYR A 282 -1.31 -11.04 -17.54
N GLN A 283 -1.32 -12.34 -17.86
CA GLN A 283 -2.27 -12.89 -18.83
C GLN A 283 -3.68 -12.92 -18.24
N LYS A 284 -3.82 -13.40 -17.00
CA LYS A 284 -5.11 -13.38 -16.30
C LYS A 284 -5.56 -11.97 -15.94
N ALA A 285 -4.61 -11.08 -15.64
CA ALA A 285 -4.90 -9.65 -15.48
C ALA A 285 -5.53 -9.05 -16.75
N LEU A 286 -4.96 -9.35 -17.93
CA LEU A 286 -5.51 -8.93 -19.22
C LEU A 286 -6.92 -9.46 -19.46
N GLU A 287 -7.20 -10.73 -19.16
CA GLU A 287 -8.54 -11.31 -19.28
C GLU A 287 -9.57 -10.52 -18.45
N TYR A 288 -9.28 -10.24 -17.18
CA TYR A 288 -10.18 -9.46 -16.34
C TYR A 288 -10.37 -8.02 -16.81
N HIS A 289 -9.30 -7.35 -17.25
CA HIS A 289 -9.42 -6.00 -17.78
C HIS A 289 -10.18 -5.96 -19.12
N GLN A 290 -10.04 -6.98 -19.96
CA GLN A 290 -10.83 -7.12 -21.19
C GLN A 290 -12.30 -7.35 -20.87
N THR A 291 -12.63 -8.22 -19.93
CA THR A 291 -14.00 -8.39 -19.45
C THR A 291 -14.56 -7.08 -18.90
N ALA A 292 -13.82 -6.36 -18.07
CA ALA A 292 -14.25 -5.04 -17.57
C ALA A 292 -14.55 -4.07 -18.71
N LEU A 293 -13.68 -4.02 -19.72
CA LEU A 293 -13.82 -3.18 -20.90
C LEU A 293 -15.06 -3.55 -21.73
N GLU A 294 -15.30 -4.84 -21.96
CA GLU A 294 -16.50 -5.35 -22.64
C GLU A 294 -17.77 -4.87 -21.92
N TYR A 295 -17.83 -4.99 -20.59
CA TYR A 295 -18.95 -4.47 -19.80
C TYR A 295 -19.16 -2.95 -19.97
N TYR A 296 -18.08 -2.16 -20.00
CA TYR A 296 -18.19 -0.71 -20.21
C TYR A 296 -18.69 -0.37 -21.63
N ILE A 297 -18.26 -1.14 -22.64
CA ILE A 297 -18.63 -0.90 -24.05
C ILE A 297 -20.06 -1.38 -24.36
N GLU A 298 -20.45 -2.58 -23.90
CA GLU A 298 -21.76 -3.18 -24.17
C GLU A 298 -22.92 -2.38 -23.56
N ARG A 299 -22.69 -1.63 -22.47
CA ARG A 299 -23.69 -0.76 -21.84
C ARG A 299 -24.00 0.53 -22.62
N ASN A 300 -23.40 0.75 -23.79
CA ASN A 300 -23.78 1.79 -24.76
C ASN A 300 -23.83 3.24 -24.24
N HIS A 301 -23.21 3.52 -23.10
CA HIS A 301 -23.13 4.84 -22.48
C HIS A 301 -21.68 5.32 -22.43
N LEU A 302 -21.04 5.37 -23.61
CA LEU A 302 -19.66 5.85 -23.78
C LEU A 302 -19.38 7.10 -22.96
N TYR A 303 -20.31 8.07 -22.94
CA TYR A 303 -20.14 9.35 -22.25
C TYR A 303 -19.97 9.26 -20.72
N TYR A 304 -20.55 8.28 -20.03
CA TYR A 304 -20.51 8.21 -18.56
C TYR A 304 -19.28 7.46 -18.04
N TYR A 305 -18.63 6.63 -18.86
CA TYR A 305 -17.54 5.74 -18.45
C TYR A 305 -16.21 6.02 -19.17
N GLU A 306 -16.06 7.16 -19.86
CA GLU A 306 -14.83 7.50 -20.61
C GLU A 306 -13.57 7.42 -19.73
N ASP A 307 -13.67 7.90 -18.49
CA ASP A 307 -12.55 7.89 -17.56
C ASP A 307 -12.25 6.47 -17.03
N GLU A 308 -13.25 5.63 -16.78
CA GLU A 308 -13.10 4.23 -16.34
C GLU A 308 -12.54 3.35 -17.46
N ILE A 309 -13.00 3.58 -18.70
CA ILE A 309 -12.44 2.94 -19.90
C ILE A 309 -10.98 3.34 -20.05
N GLY A 310 -10.67 4.63 -19.90
CA GLY A 310 -9.31 5.14 -19.93
C GLY A 310 -8.39 4.47 -18.89
N VAL A 311 -8.84 4.37 -17.64
CA VAL A 311 -8.11 3.66 -16.58
C VAL A 311 -7.90 2.19 -16.94
N THR A 312 -8.91 1.54 -17.51
CA THR A 312 -8.82 0.14 -17.93
C THR A 312 -7.80 -0.03 -19.06
N TYR A 313 -7.76 0.88 -20.05
CA TYR A 313 -6.72 0.88 -21.07
C TYR A 313 -5.31 1.08 -20.50
N THR A 314 -5.14 1.93 -19.49
CA THR A 314 -3.84 2.08 -18.82
C THR A 314 -3.40 0.80 -18.14
N HIS A 315 -4.31 0.07 -17.48
CA HIS A 315 -3.96 -1.23 -16.90
C HIS A 315 -3.62 -2.29 -17.97
N ILE A 316 -4.36 -2.33 -19.08
CA ILE A 316 -4.05 -3.22 -20.21
C ILE A 316 -2.65 -2.90 -20.77
N GLY A 317 -2.35 -1.61 -20.97
CA GLY A 317 -1.04 -1.16 -21.43
C GLY A 317 0.08 -1.58 -20.47
N SER A 318 -0.13 -1.41 -19.16
CA SER A 318 0.85 -1.84 -18.14
C SER A 318 1.09 -3.35 -18.17
N ASN A 319 0.06 -4.16 -18.32
CA ASN A 319 0.21 -5.61 -18.47
C ASN A 319 0.97 -6.00 -19.75
N TYR A 320 0.72 -5.33 -20.88
CA TYR A 320 1.50 -5.56 -22.09
C TYR A 320 2.97 -5.15 -21.93
N ASN A 321 3.24 -4.08 -21.20
CA ASN A 321 4.61 -3.66 -20.88
C ASN A 321 5.34 -4.75 -20.07
N GLN A 322 4.70 -5.30 -19.03
CA GLN A 322 5.28 -6.39 -18.24
C GLN A 322 5.50 -7.68 -19.05
N LEU A 323 4.71 -7.91 -20.10
CA LEU A 323 4.90 -9.00 -21.06
C LEU A 323 5.97 -8.72 -22.13
N GLY A 324 6.67 -7.58 -22.06
CA GLY A 324 7.68 -7.14 -23.05
C GLY A 324 7.10 -6.70 -24.40
N LYS A 325 5.79 -6.46 -24.46
CA LYS A 325 5.07 -6.04 -25.68
C LYS A 325 4.94 -4.51 -25.72
N ASN A 326 6.08 -3.82 -25.69
CA ASN A 326 6.17 -2.36 -25.52
C ASN A 326 5.34 -1.56 -26.54
N GLN A 327 5.31 -2.00 -27.80
CA GLN A 327 4.53 -1.33 -28.84
C GLN A 327 3.02 -1.37 -28.55
N LEU A 328 2.50 -2.54 -28.17
CA LEU A 328 1.10 -2.68 -27.78
C LEU A 328 0.79 -1.88 -26.52
N ALA A 329 1.71 -1.85 -25.56
CA ALA A 329 1.57 -1.03 -24.36
C ALA A 329 1.39 0.45 -24.71
N LEU A 330 2.25 1.00 -25.58
CA LEU A 330 2.17 2.38 -26.05
C LEU A 330 0.86 2.67 -26.80
N GLU A 331 0.37 1.73 -27.62
CA GLU A 331 -0.92 1.87 -28.30
C GLU A 331 -2.08 2.01 -27.29
N TYR A 332 -2.11 1.17 -26.25
CA TYR A 332 -3.14 1.22 -25.22
C TYR A 332 -3.02 2.46 -24.32
N PHE A 333 -1.81 2.88 -23.97
CA PHE A 333 -1.61 4.14 -23.24
C PHE A 333 -2.07 5.35 -24.06
N THR A 334 -1.82 5.35 -25.38
CA THR A 334 -2.31 6.40 -26.28
C THR A 334 -3.83 6.42 -26.32
N LYS A 335 -4.49 5.25 -26.41
CA LYS A 335 -5.95 5.14 -26.33
C LYS A 335 -6.49 5.67 -25.00
N ALA A 336 -5.81 5.38 -23.88
CA ALA A 336 -6.19 5.88 -22.56
C ALA A 336 -6.17 7.42 -22.51
N ILE A 337 -5.09 8.05 -22.96
CA ILE A 337 -4.94 9.51 -22.96
C ILE A 337 -5.98 10.19 -23.86
N GLN A 338 -6.33 9.57 -25.00
CA GLN A 338 -7.32 10.12 -25.93
C GLN A 338 -8.75 10.13 -25.39
N ILE A 339 -9.10 9.18 -24.53
CA ILE A 339 -10.47 9.05 -24.00
C ILE A 339 -10.63 9.67 -22.60
N GLN A 340 -9.55 9.76 -21.81
CA GLN A 340 -9.62 10.37 -20.48
C GLN A 340 -9.91 11.87 -20.57
N ARG A 341 -10.99 12.31 -19.93
CA ARG A 341 -11.38 13.73 -19.91
C ARG A 341 -10.62 14.54 -18.89
N SER A 342 -10.26 13.90 -17.78
CA SER A 342 -9.56 14.54 -16.68
C SER A 342 -8.05 14.43 -16.90
N PRO A 343 -7.32 15.54 -17.15
CA PRO A 343 -5.87 15.51 -17.27
C PRO A 343 -5.19 14.92 -16.03
N ARG A 344 -5.84 15.01 -14.86
CA ARG A 344 -5.38 14.39 -13.60
C ARG A 344 -5.18 12.88 -13.70
N ARG A 345 -5.96 12.16 -14.51
CA ARG A 345 -5.83 10.70 -14.67
C ARG A 345 -4.68 10.29 -15.62
N ASN A 346 -4.13 11.25 -16.39
CA ASN A 346 -3.05 10.99 -17.34
C ASN A 346 -1.66 10.89 -16.70
N ALA A 347 -1.44 11.39 -15.47
CA ALA A 347 -0.11 11.40 -14.84
C ALA A 347 0.50 9.99 -14.73
N TYR A 348 -0.28 9.03 -14.25
CA TYR A 348 0.14 7.63 -14.19
C TYR A 348 0.43 7.05 -15.57
N THR A 349 -0.43 7.33 -16.57
CA THR A 349 -0.23 6.87 -17.95
C THR A 349 1.05 7.45 -18.57
N PHE A 350 1.32 8.74 -18.38
CA PHE A 350 2.56 9.37 -18.84
C PHE A 350 3.79 8.79 -18.16
N ASN A 351 3.74 8.49 -16.86
CA ASN A 351 4.82 7.80 -16.16
C ASN A 351 5.11 6.42 -16.78
N GLN A 352 4.07 5.65 -17.12
CA GLN A 352 4.26 4.34 -17.76
C GLN A 352 4.86 4.46 -19.16
N ILE A 353 4.44 5.45 -19.95
CA ILE A 353 5.04 5.74 -21.26
C ILE A 353 6.52 6.14 -21.11
N ALA A 354 6.83 7.01 -20.14
CA ALA A 354 8.19 7.46 -19.87
C ALA A 354 9.11 6.29 -19.47
N LEU A 355 8.62 5.35 -18.65
CA LEU A 355 9.36 4.13 -18.30
C LEU A 355 9.71 3.30 -19.54
N ILE A 356 8.78 3.13 -20.49
CA ILE A 356 9.06 2.41 -21.75
C ILE A 356 10.18 3.11 -22.54
N TYR A 357 10.09 4.43 -22.70
CA TYR A 357 11.13 5.17 -23.43
C TYR A 357 12.48 5.15 -22.71
N ARG A 358 12.50 5.23 -21.37
CA ARG A 358 13.72 5.08 -20.56
C ARG A 358 14.36 3.72 -20.80
N ASP A 359 13.57 2.66 -20.76
CA ASP A 359 14.06 1.29 -20.89
C ASP A 359 14.53 0.98 -22.32
N ASN A 360 13.97 1.66 -23.33
CA ASN A 360 14.45 1.62 -24.71
C ASN A 360 15.69 2.51 -24.97
N GLY A 361 16.09 3.36 -24.01
CA GLY A 361 17.22 4.29 -24.16
C GLY A 361 16.87 5.65 -24.77
N ASP A 362 15.60 5.90 -25.08
CA ASP A 362 15.09 7.19 -25.60
C ASP A 362 14.93 8.22 -24.46
N TYR A 363 16.04 8.53 -23.77
CA TYR A 363 16.05 9.30 -22.53
C TYR A 363 15.41 10.69 -22.66
N GLN A 364 15.57 11.35 -23.80
CA GLN A 364 14.98 12.68 -24.02
C GLN A 364 13.45 12.63 -24.05
N LEU A 365 12.88 11.60 -24.70
CA LEU A 365 11.44 11.41 -24.78
C LEU A 365 10.88 10.93 -23.43
N ALA A 366 11.64 10.10 -22.72
CA ALA A 366 11.30 9.71 -21.35
C ALA A 366 11.21 10.93 -20.40
N LEU A 367 12.19 11.84 -20.46
CA LEU A 367 12.17 13.09 -19.69
C LEU A 367 10.96 13.97 -20.05
N GLU A 368 10.60 14.08 -21.34
CA GLU A 368 9.42 14.83 -21.76
C GLU A 368 8.13 14.27 -21.13
N TYR A 369 7.94 12.95 -21.16
CA TYR A 369 6.76 12.32 -20.57
C TYR A 369 6.75 12.36 -19.03
N PHE A 370 7.91 12.21 -18.38
CA PHE A 370 8.00 12.43 -16.94
C PHE A 370 7.68 13.88 -16.56
N GLN A 371 8.11 14.86 -17.36
CA GLN A 371 7.76 16.26 -17.14
C GLN A 371 6.24 16.49 -17.29
N LYS A 372 5.58 15.89 -18.30
CA LYS A 372 4.12 15.95 -18.43
C LYS A 372 3.41 15.38 -17.22
N ALA A 373 3.92 14.29 -16.64
CA ALA A 373 3.38 13.71 -15.41
C ALA A 373 3.60 14.64 -14.19
N LEU A 374 4.81 15.20 -14.05
CA LEU A 374 5.12 16.18 -13.00
C LEU A 374 4.22 17.42 -13.09
N ASP A 375 4.01 17.99 -14.28
CA ASP A 375 3.18 19.18 -14.46
C ASP A 375 1.73 18.94 -13.97
N ILE A 376 1.21 17.72 -14.15
CA ILE A 376 -0.10 17.33 -13.64
C ILE A 376 -0.05 17.18 -12.12
N ASP A 377 0.90 16.39 -11.61
CA ASP A 377 1.01 16.07 -10.19
C ASP A 377 1.38 17.29 -9.32
N GLU A 378 2.19 18.23 -9.83
CA GLU A 378 2.54 19.50 -9.18
C GLU A 378 1.36 20.48 -9.14
N ASN A 379 0.54 20.53 -10.19
CA ASN A 379 -0.69 21.31 -10.15
C ASN A 379 -1.71 20.73 -9.17
N ILE A 380 -1.70 19.42 -8.96
CA ILE A 380 -2.47 18.75 -7.91
C ILE A 380 -1.85 19.04 -6.52
N LEU A 381 -0.53 19.07 -6.38
CA LEU A 381 0.16 19.45 -5.13
C LEU A 381 -0.13 20.88 -4.68
N LYS A 382 -0.38 21.83 -5.60
CA LYS A 382 -0.84 23.18 -5.19
C LYS A 382 -2.14 23.13 -4.38
N LEU A 383 -2.90 22.04 -4.50
CA LEU A 383 -4.10 21.74 -3.70
C LEU A 383 -3.82 20.81 -2.51
N HIS A 384 -2.68 20.10 -2.46
CA HIS A 384 -2.37 19.04 -1.50
C HIS A 384 -0.88 19.00 -1.10
N LYS A 385 -0.57 18.99 0.21
CA LYS A 385 0.83 19.15 0.69
C LYS A 385 1.74 17.91 0.54
N TYR A 386 1.22 16.75 0.11
CA TYR A 386 1.99 15.51 0.00
C TYR A 386 1.47 14.59 -1.11
N ASN A 387 2.36 14.07 -1.98
CA ASN A 387 2.04 13.04 -2.96
C ASN A 387 3.25 12.09 -3.14
N PRO A 388 3.17 10.82 -2.71
CA PRO A 388 4.29 9.87 -2.80
C PRO A 388 4.62 9.42 -4.24
N SER A 389 3.66 9.52 -5.19
CA SER A 389 3.91 9.14 -6.59
C SER A 389 4.99 10.01 -7.23
N LEU A 390 5.09 11.28 -6.82
CA LEU A 390 6.08 12.23 -7.31
C LEU A 390 7.51 11.82 -6.99
N ALA A 391 7.74 11.22 -5.81
CA ALA A 391 9.06 10.74 -5.46
C ALA A 391 9.56 9.69 -6.46
N THR A 392 8.67 8.83 -6.94
CA THR A 392 9.00 7.82 -7.95
C THR A 392 9.35 8.48 -9.28
N VAL A 393 8.63 9.54 -9.68
CA VAL A 393 8.93 10.30 -10.91
C VAL A 393 10.29 10.99 -10.83
N TYR A 394 10.55 11.73 -9.75
CA TYR A 394 11.85 12.37 -9.53
C TYR A 394 13.00 11.35 -9.45
N ASN A 395 12.77 10.18 -8.83
CA ASN A 395 13.76 9.11 -8.80
C ASN A 395 14.11 8.61 -10.20
N ASN A 396 13.11 8.40 -11.06
CA ASN A 396 13.33 7.96 -12.45
C ASN A 396 14.01 9.04 -13.31
N ILE A 397 13.66 10.32 -13.13
CA ILE A 397 14.35 11.44 -13.78
C ILE A 397 15.82 11.48 -13.33
N GLY A 398 16.06 11.32 -12.03
CA GLY A 398 17.41 11.27 -11.47
C GLY A 398 18.24 10.11 -12.03
N GLU A 399 17.63 8.93 -12.18
CA GLU A 399 18.25 7.78 -12.84
C GLU A 399 18.60 8.10 -14.30
N ILE A 400 17.71 8.75 -15.07
CA ILE A 400 18.00 9.14 -16.45
C ILE A 400 19.19 10.10 -16.53
N TYR A 401 19.22 11.16 -15.71
CA TYR A 401 20.36 12.08 -15.67
C TYR A 401 21.65 11.38 -15.27
N SER A 402 21.59 10.44 -14.32
CA SER A 402 22.73 9.59 -13.93
C SER A 402 23.28 8.80 -15.13
N ARG A 403 22.40 8.19 -15.94
CA ARG A 403 22.80 7.46 -17.16
C ARG A 403 23.34 8.36 -18.26
N LEU A 404 22.89 9.62 -18.34
CA LEU A 404 23.43 10.64 -19.23
C LEU A 404 24.76 11.24 -18.75
N GLY A 405 25.23 10.87 -17.55
CA GLY A 405 26.46 11.40 -16.95
C GLY A 405 26.30 12.79 -16.33
N ASP A 406 25.08 13.29 -16.20
CA ASP A 406 24.76 14.57 -15.56
C ASP A 406 24.47 14.35 -14.07
N ASP A 407 25.56 14.17 -13.31
CA ASP A 407 25.49 13.87 -11.88
C ASP A 407 24.81 15.00 -11.07
N ASP A 408 24.88 16.26 -11.52
CA ASP A 408 24.32 17.40 -10.80
C ASP A 408 22.79 17.41 -10.89
N ASN A 409 22.23 17.24 -12.10
CA ASN A 409 20.79 17.09 -12.24
C ASN A 409 20.28 15.78 -11.63
N ALA A 410 21.08 14.71 -11.68
CA ALA A 410 20.73 13.45 -11.03
C ALA A 410 20.57 13.61 -9.51
N LEU A 411 21.56 14.21 -8.84
CA LEU A 411 21.51 14.49 -7.40
C LEU A 411 20.32 15.36 -7.03
N LYS A 412 20.12 16.47 -7.76
CA LYS A 412 19.00 17.38 -7.49
C LYS A 412 17.66 16.66 -7.48
N ASN A 413 17.39 15.83 -8.49
CA ASN A 413 16.13 15.11 -8.60
C ASN A 413 16.00 14.01 -7.53
N LEU A 414 17.06 13.25 -7.26
CA LEU A 414 17.05 12.21 -6.23
C LEU A 414 16.91 12.78 -4.81
N GLU A 415 17.50 13.94 -4.52
CA GLU A 415 17.31 14.65 -3.25
C GLU A 415 15.87 15.17 -3.11
N HIS A 416 15.25 15.64 -4.20
CA HIS A 416 13.82 15.95 -4.21
C HIS A 416 12.96 14.71 -3.91
N ALA A 417 13.25 13.57 -4.54
CA ALA A 417 12.55 12.31 -4.28
C ALA A 417 12.69 11.88 -2.81
N LEU A 418 13.91 11.95 -2.26
CA LEU A 418 14.23 11.64 -0.88
C LEU A 418 13.45 12.54 0.09
N ASN A 419 13.47 13.85 -0.14
CA ASN A 419 12.76 14.83 0.69
C ASN A 419 11.24 14.62 0.69
N ILE A 420 10.66 14.19 -0.42
CA ILE A 420 9.24 13.83 -0.47
C ILE A 420 9.02 12.59 0.40
N ARG A 421 9.79 11.51 0.23
CA ARG A 421 9.58 10.27 0.99
C ARG A 421 9.80 10.43 2.49
N LEU A 422 10.78 11.24 2.91
CA LEU A 422 11.04 11.51 4.33
C LEU A 422 9.94 12.33 5.03
N LYS A 423 9.07 13.02 4.28
CA LYS A 423 7.91 13.74 4.85
C LYS A 423 6.69 12.84 5.13
N GLY A 424 6.69 11.61 4.62
CA GLY A 424 5.60 10.66 4.83
C GLY A 424 5.64 10.01 6.22
N THR A 425 4.49 9.55 6.70
CA THR A 425 4.34 8.89 8.03
C THR A 425 4.83 7.44 8.08
N VAL A 426 5.26 6.87 6.95
CA VAL A 426 5.75 5.48 6.86
C VAL A 426 7.16 5.46 6.29
N SER A 427 8.15 5.17 7.13
CA SER A 427 9.58 5.18 6.82
C SER A 427 10.10 3.89 6.17
N THR A 428 9.23 2.91 5.87
CA THR A 428 9.60 1.54 5.45
C THR A 428 9.16 1.20 4.02
N HIS A 429 9.37 2.11 3.07
CA HIS A 429 9.02 1.86 1.67
C HIS A 429 10.23 1.45 0.83
N THR A 430 10.07 0.42 0.00
CA THR A 430 11.09 -0.04 -0.97
C THR A 430 11.54 1.07 -1.94
N ASP A 431 10.65 2.03 -2.22
CA ASP A 431 10.99 3.22 -3.02
C ASP A 431 12.09 4.07 -2.37
N LEU A 432 12.15 4.11 -1.02
CA LEU A 432 13.18 4.82 -0.28
C LEU A 432 14.55 4.13 -0.42
N ALA A 433 14.58 2.80 -0.34
CA ALA A 433 15.80 2.02 -0.59
C ALA A 433 16.29 2.21 -2.03
N ALA A 434 15.40 2.27 -3.01
CA ALA A 434 15.76 2.56 -4.41
C ALA A 434 16.41 3.95 -4.57
N ILE A 435 15.85 4.99 -3.91
CA ILE A 435 16.43 6.35 -3.93
C ILE A 435 17.84 6.35 -3.30
N TYR A 436 18.03 5.68 -2.17
CA TYR A 436 19.34 5.55 -1.53
C TYR A 436 20.35 4.82 -2.43
N ASN A 437 19.95 3.72 -3.06
CA ASN A 437 20.79 3.01 -4.03
C ASN A 437 21.21 3.93 -5.19
N ASN A 438 20.28 4.68 -5.78
CA ASN A 438 20.56 5.59 -6.90
C ASN A 438 21.46 6.77 -6.49
N LEU A 439 21.27 7.34 -5.31
CA LEU A 439 22.15 8.37 -4.77
C LEU A 439 23.56 7.82 -4.51
N SER A 440 23.66 6.60 -3.95
CA SER A 440 24.94 5.97 -3.65
C SER A 440 25.79 5.77 -4.90
N ASP A 441 25.18 5.43 -6.04
CA ASP A 441 25.85 5.25 -7.32
C ASP A 441 26.56 6.54 -7.79
N ILE A 442 25.90 7.70 -7.61
CA ILE A 442 26.51 9.01 -7.89
C ILE A 442 27.67 9.29 -6.93
N TYR A 443 27.50 9.00 -5.63
CA TYR A 443 28.57 9.18 -4.65
C TYR A 443 29.76 8.25 -4.89
N ILE A 444 29.54 7.03 -5.41
CA ILE A 444 30.61 6.10 -5.84
C ILE A 444 31.42 6.74 -6.98
N ARG A 445 30.77 7.28 -8.02
CA ARG A 445 31.47 7.98 -9.12
C ARG A 445 32.27 9.18 -8.66
N ARG A 446 31.75 9.91 -7.68
CA ARG A 446 32.45 11.04 -7.02
C ARG A 446 33.52 10.61 -6.01
N LYS A 447 33.73 9.30 -5.82
CA LYS A 447 34.67 8.70 -4.85
C LYS A 447 34.35 9.07 -3.38
N CYS A 448 33.12 9.46 -3.09
CA CYS A 448 32.62 9.71 -1.73
C CYS A 448 32.16 8.40 -1.08
N PHE A 449 33.08 7.47 -0.90
CA PHE A 449 32.78 6.08 -0.54
C PHE A 449 32.14 5.90 0.85
N ASP A 450 32.46 6.75 1.83
CA ASP A 450 31.86 6.66 3.17
C ASP A 450 30.37 7.02 3.14
N LYS A 451 30.02 8.12 2.46
CA LYS A 451 28.64 8.55 2.28
C LYS A 451 27.84 7.54 1.46
N ALA A 452 28.43 6.98 0.39
CA ALA A 452 27.77 5.92 -0.38
C ALA A 452 27.48 4.68 0.48
N LEU A 453 28.41 4.29 1.35
CA LEU A 453 28.24 3.13 2.22
C LEU A 453 27.10 3.32 3.22
N GLU A 454 27.03 4.47 3.90
CA GLU A 454 25.96 4.80 4.85
C GLU A 454 24.57 4.69 4.20
N MET A 455 24.43 5.22 2.99
CA MET A 455 23.19 5.16 2.22
C MET A 455 22.83 3.72 1.81
N LEU A 456 23.83 2.92 1.41
CA LEU A 456 23.62 1.52 1.03
C LEU A 456 23.29 0.62 2.22
N GLU A 457 23.88 0.88 3.39
CA GLU A 457 23.54 0.17 4.64
C GLU A 457 22.09 0.45 5.03
N THR A 458 21.66 1.72 4.93
CA THR A 458 20.27 2.12 5.15
C THR A 458 19.32 1.46 4.15
N ALA A 459 19.68 1.44 2.86
CA ALA A 459 18.89 0.77 1.82
C ALA A 459 18.75 -0.73 2.08
N LEU A 460 19.85 -1.39 2.46
CA LEU A 460 19.88 -2.82 2.77
C LEU A 460 19.01 -3.15 3.98
N GLU A 461 19.04 -2.32 5.03
CA GLU A 461 18.19 -2.49 6.21
C GLU A 461 16.71 -2.41 5.83
N ILE A 462 16.31 -1.38 5.08
CA ILE A 462 14.92 -1.21 4.61
C ILE A 462 14.48 -2.41 3.77
N ASP A 463 15.25 -2.77 2.75
CA ASP A 463 14.88 -3.86 1.85
C ASP A 463 14.83 -5.21 2.58
N THR A 464 15.72 -5.46 3.56
CA THR A 464 15.72 -6.70 4.35
C THR A 464 14.49 -6.82 5.25
N GLN A 465 13.95 -5.69 5.73
CA GLN A 465 12.73 -5.70 6.56
C GLN A 465 11.46 -5.98 5.75
N VAL A 466 11.44 -5.63 4.47
CA VAL A 466 10.20 -5.58 3.66
C VAL A 466 10.17 -6.65 2.55
N LEU A 467 11.32 -7.04 2.02
CA LEU A 467 11.43 -7.93 0.87
C LEU A 467 11.86 -9.35 1.26
N PRO A 468 11.43 -10.38 0.51
CA PRO A 468 11.98 -11.72 0.65
C PRO A 468 13.49 -11.76 0.37
N ASP A 469 14.22 -12.66 1.05
CA ASP A 469 15.68 -12.83 0.93
C ASP A 469 16.22 -13.06 -0.50
N ASN A 470 15.36 -13.47 -1.44
CA ASN A 470 15.72 -13.71 -2.84
C ASN A 470 15.33 -12.57 -3.78
N HIS A 471 14.87 -11.43 -3.26
CA HIS A 471 14.45 -10.31 -4.08
C HIS A 471 15.64 -9.64 -4.80
N PRO A 472 15.56 -9.35 -6.11
CA PRO A 472 16.67 -8.76 -6.86
C PRO A 472 17.21 -7.42 -6.33
N SER A 473 16.37 -6.60 -5.66
CA SER A 473 16.82 -5.33 -5.05
C SER A 473 17.94 -5.53 -4.03
N LEU A 474 17.86 -6.58 -3.20
CA LEU A 474 18.92 -6.91 -2.24
C LEU A 474 20.26 -7.20 -2.95
N ALA A 475 20.21 -7.83 -4.13
CA ALA A 475 21.40 -8.08 -4.93
C ALA A 475 21.99 -6.80 -5.52
N VAL A 476 21.15 -5.84 -5.93
CA VAL A 476 21.60 -4.52 -6.40
C VAL A 476 22.37 -3.80 -5.30
N THR A 477 21.81 -3.74 -4.09
CA THR A 477 22.47 -3.09 -2.95
C THR A 477 23.79 -3.76 -2.60
N HIS A 478 23.84 -5.11 -2.57
CA HIS A 478 25.10 -5.82 -2.35
C HIS A 478 26.15 -5.57 -3.43
N ASN A 479 25.75 -5.51 -4.72
CA ASN A 479 26.68 -5.17 -5.80
C ASN A 479 27.23 -3.75 -5.62
N ASN A 480 26.40 -2.77 -5.25
CA ASN A 480 26.86 -1.41 -5.04
C ASN A 480 27.80 -1.29 -3.82
N ILE A 481 27.52 -2.04 -2.74
CA ILE A 481 28.44 -2.14 -1.60
C ILE A 481 29.78 -2.77 -2.03
N ALA A 482 29.75 -3.78 -2.91
CA ALA A 482 30.96 -4.37 -3.46
C ALA A 482 31.79 -3.35 -4.27
N LEU A 483 31.13 -2.48 -5.05
CA LEU A 483 31.80 -1.39 -5.78
C LEU A 483 32.42 -0.37 -4.83
N VAL A 484 31.75 -0.01 -3.72
CA VAL A 484 32.31 0.87 -2.68
C VAL A 484 33.58 0.28 -2.08
N TYR A 485 33.54 -0.99 -1.67
CA TYR A 485 34.71 -1.65 -1.08
C TYR A 485 35.84 -1.86 -2.08
N SER A 486 35.52 -2.14 -3.34
CA SER A 486 36.49 -2.18 -4.44
C SER A 486 37.21 -0.85 -4.59
N GLY A 487 36.48 0.28 -4.59
CA GLY A 487 37.06 1.63 -4.66
C GLY A 487 37.87 2.04 -3.44
N LYS A 488 37.62 1.41 -2.28
CA LYS A 488 38.41 1.53 -1.04
C LYS A 488 39.59 0.55 -0.97
N ASP A 489 39.84 -0.23 -2.03
CA ASP A 489 40.84 -1.30 -2.09
C ASP A 489 40.65 -2.43 -1.05
N ASP A 490 39.47 -2.55 -0.42
CA ASP A 490 39.11 -3.70 0.42
C ASP A 490 38.51 -4.82 -0.43
N LEU A 491 39.39 -5.49 -1.18
CA LEU A 491 39.01 -6.56 -2.10
C LEU A 491 38.32 -7.74 -1.40
N THR A 492 38.61 -7.98 -0.11
CA THR A 492 38.01 -9.09 0.64
C THR A 492 36.51 -8.84 0.85
N LYS A 493 36.15 -7.64 1.32
CA LYS A 493 34.73 -7.27 1.47
C LYS A 493 34.03 -7.09 0.14
N ALA A 494 34.73 -6.56 -0.87
CA ALA A 494 34.18 -6.44 -2.22
C ALA A 494 33.77 -7.82 -2.78
N ILE A 495 34.66 -8.82 -2.70
CA ILE A 495 34.37 -10.20 -3.12
C ILE A 495 33.20 -10.78 -2.34
N TYR A 496 33.18 -10.61 -1.01
CA TYR A 496 32.10 -11.11 -0.16
C TYR A 496 30.72 -10.59 -0.59
N HIS A 497 30.58 -9.27 -0.76
CA HIS A 497 29.32 -8.67 -1.17
C HIS A 497 28.93 -9.04 -2.61
N GLN A 498 29.91 -9.16 -3.51
CA GLN A 498 29.65 -9.60 -4.87
C GLN A 498 29.15 -11.05 -4.93
N GLU A 499 29.71 -11.95 -4.12
CA GLU A 499 29.23 -13.32 -3.97
C GLU A 499 27.81 -13.38 -3.40
N ALA A 500 27.49 -12.51 -2.43
CA ALA A 500 26.14 -12.37 -1.89
C ALA A 500 25.12 -11.94 -2.97
N ALA A 501 25.46 -10.93 -3.78
CA ALA A 501 24.62 -10.47 -4.90
C ALA A 501 24.34 -11.59 -5.91
N ILE A 502 25.38 -12.35 -6.32
CA ILE A 502 25.24 -13.48 -7.23
C ILE A 502 24.36 -14.58 -6.61
N LYS A 503 24.54 -14.88 -5.32
CA LYS A 503 23.75 -15.90 -4.61
C LYS A 503 22.26 -15.55 -4.58
N ILE A 504 21.92 -14.28 -4.35
CA ILE A 504 20.53 -13.82 -4.37
C ILE A 504 19.97 -13.93 -5.79
N MET A 505 20.70 -13.47 -6.80
CA MET A 505 20.24 -13.53 -8.19
C MET A 505 20.01 -14.96 -8.69
N LEU A 506 20.85 -15.93 -8.29
CA LEU A 506 20.65 -17.33 -8.62
C LEU A 506 19.39 -17.96 -7.97
N LYS A 507 18.91 -17.39 -6.86
CA LYS A 507 17.66 -17.81 -6.20
C LYS A 507 16.43 -17.06 -6.74
N SER A 508 16.64 -15.98 -7.48
CA SER A 508 15.58 -15.23 -8.18
C SER A 508 15.26 -15.88 -9.53
N ASP A 509 14.26 -15.38 -10.26
CA ASP A 509 13.96 -15.83 -11.63
C ASP A 509 15.14 -15.55 -12.57
N ALA A 510 15.98 -16.57 -12.76
CA ALA A 510 17.25 -16.47 -13.45
C ALA A 510 17.12 -16.03 -14.91
N LYS A 511 15.98 -16.30 -15.57
CA LYS A 511 15.77 -15.94 -16.98
C LYS A 511 15.58 -14.43 -17.15
N ASN A 512 14.76 -13.83 -16.30
CA ASN A 512 14.49 -12.39 -16.31
C ASN A 512 15.69 -11.57 -15.80
N ASN A 513 16.56 -12.20 -15.01
CA ASN A 513 17.70 -11.56 -14.36
C ASN A 513 19.06 -11.93 -14.98
N ALA A 514 19.09 -12.63 -16.11
CA ALA A 514 20.31 -13.21 -16.67
C ALA A 514 21.38 -12.17 -17.02
N ALA A 515 21.00 -11.02 -17.61
CA ALA A 515 21.93 -9.96 -17.95
C ALA A 515 22.62 -9.37 -16.71
N ARG A 516 21.85 -9.08 -15.65
CA ARG A 516 22.40 -8.62 -14.37
C ARG A 516 23.27 -9.69 -13.71
N LEU A 517 22.84 -10.95 -13.73
CA LEU A 517 23.63 -12.07 -13.22
C LEU A 517 24.98 -12.17 -13.93
N ALA A 518 25.01 -12.03 -15.26
CA ALA A 518 26.25 -12.04 -16.04
C ALA A 518 27.16 -10.85 -15.66
N SER A 519 26.60 -9.63 -15.54
CA SER A 519 27.35 -8.46 -15.07
C SER A 519 27.94 -8.68 -13.67
N TYR A 520 27.17 -9.26 -12.75
CA TYR A 520 27.67 -9.53 -11.40
C TYR A 520 28.78 -10.59 -11.38
N GLN A 521 28.65 -11.64 -12.20
CA GLN A 521 29.70 -12.64 -12.37
C GLN A 521 30.96 -12.01 -12.99
N TYR A 522 30.81 -11.15 -14.00
CA TYR A 522 31.91 -10.40 -14.59
C TYR A 522 32.65 -9.57 -13.54
N ASN A 523 31.93 -8.79 -12.73
CA ASN A 523 32.52 -7.98 -11.65
C ASN A 523 33.28 -8.86 -10.64
N LEU A 524 32.74 -10.03 -10.27
CA LEU A 524 33.45 -10.97 -9.40
C LEU A 524 34.74 -11.51 -10.06
N GLY A 525 34.70 -11.80 -11.36
CA GLY A 525 35.87 -12.22 -12.13
C GLY A 525 36.98 -11.17 -12.10
N CYS A 526 36.63 -9.90 -12.33
CA CYS A 526 37.54 -8.76 -12.22
C CYS A 526 38.13 -8.63 -10.82
N LEU A 527 37.30 -8.69 -9.77
CA LEU A 527 37.76 -8.63 -8.38
C LEU A 527 38.74 -9.76 -8.04
N GLN A 528 38.44 -11.00 -8.46
CA GLN A 528 39.33 -12.15 -8.24
C GLN A 528 40.65 -12.02 -9.00
N PHE A 529 40.64 -11.45 -10.21
CA PHE A 529 41.85 -11.21 -10.98
C PHE A 529 42.75 -10.17 -10.31
N THR A 530 42.16 -9.06 -9.85
CA THR A 530 42.85 -8.01 -9.09
C THR A 530 43.39 -8.54 -7.75
N PHE A 531 42.64 -9.41 -7.08
CA PHE A 531 43.08 -10.10 -5.86
C PHE A 531 44.24 -11.10 -6.11
N GLY A 532 44.55 -11.41 -7.38
CA GLY A 532 45.63 -12.30 -7.78
C GLY A 532 45.22 -13.77 -7.91
N ASN A 533 43.94 -14.10 -7.81
CA ASN A 533 43.44 -15.46 -7.98
C ASN A 533 43.04 -15.76 -9.43
N ASN A 534 44.05 -15.85 -10.30
CA ASN A 534 43.85 -16.07 -11.74
C ASN A 534 42.99 -17.32 -12.04
N THR A 535 43.20 -18.42 -11.32
CA THR A 535 42.45 -19.67 -11.53
C THR A 535 40.95 -19.52 -11.23
N LYS A 536 40.58 -18.77 -10.18
CA LYS A 536 39.17 -18.47 -9.91
C LYS A 536 38.60 -17.48 -10.92
N ALA A 537 39.35 -16.42 -11.25
CA ALA A 537 38.94 -15.43 -12.23
C ALA A 537 38.62 -16.08 -13.59
N LEU A 538 39.49 -16.97 -14.06
CA LEU A 538 39.29 -17.71 -15.31
C LEU A 538 37.97 -18.49 -15.31
N LYS A 539 37.72 -19.30 -14.28
CA LYS A 539 36.48 -20.09 -14.16
C LYS A 539 35.24 -19.21 -14.11
N ILE A 540 35.33 -18.05 -13.47
CA ILE A 540 34.22 -17.13 -13.36
C ILE A 540 33.95 -16.47 -14.71
N PHE A 541 34.97 -15.98 -15.42
CA PHE A 541 34.80 -15.41 -16.76
C PHE A 541 34.26 -16.43 -17.78
N GLU A 542 34.69 -17.69 -17.72
CA GLU A 542 34.12 -18.76 -18.55
C GLU A 542 32.63 -18.97 -18.26
N LYS A 543 32.23 -18.90 -16.99
CA LYS A 543 30.82 -18.98 -16.57
C LYS A 543 30.02 -17.74 -17.01
N THR A 544 30.60 -16.55 -16.88
CA THR A 544 30.01 -15.29 -17.38
C THR A 544 29.74 -15.38 -18.87
N LEU A 545 30.74 -15.81 -19.66
CA LEU A 545 30.62 -15.95 -21.11
C LEU A 545 29.52 -16.93 -21.49
N LYS A 546 29.45 -18.09 -20.80
CA LYS A 546 28.35 -19.05 -21.01
C LYS A 546 26.98 -18.41 -20.76
N THR A 547 26.84 -17.64 -19.69
CA THR A 547 25.59 -16.95 -19.34
C THR A 547 25.23 -15.91 -20.42
N GLN A 548 26.19 -15.11 -20.87
CA GLN A 548 25.97 -14.11 -21.93
C GLN A 548 25.56 -14.78 -23.24
N LEU A 549 26.22 -15.86 -23.66
CA LEU A 549 25.87 -16.57 -24.90
C LEU A 549 24.49 -17.25 -24.83
N GLU A 550 24.08 -17.72 -23.66
CA GLU A 550 22.79 -18.38 -23.46
C GLU A 550 21.60 -17.40 -23.43
N TYR A 551 21.77 -16.23 -22.79
CA TYR A 551 20.67 -15.30 -22.51
C TYR A 551 20.75 -13.96 -23.23
N SER A 552 21.92 -13.55 -23.71
CA SER A 552 22.14 -12.25 -24.37
C SER A 552 23.16 -12.35 -25.51
N PRO A 553 22.99 -13.26 -26.49
CA PRO A 553 24.01 -13.53 -27.51
C PRO A 553 24.28 -12.37 -28.47
N LYS A 554 23.41 -11.35 -28.48
CA LYS A 554 23.54 -10.14 -29.30
C LYS A 554 24.18 -8.97 -28.56
N ASP A 555 24.49 -9.13 -27.28
CA ASP A 555 25.17 -8.12 -26.48
C ASP A 555 26.69 -8.21 -26.73
N HIS A 556 27.07 -7.75 -27.93
CA HIS A 556 28.44 -7.86 -28.41
C HIS A 556 29.43 -7.04 -27.58
N GLU A 557 29.00 -5.93 -26.97
CA GLU A 557 29.85 -5.14 -26.08
C GLU A 557 30.27 -5.94 -24.83
N ASN A 558 29.31 -6.54 -24.12
CA ASN A 558 29.63 -7.32 -22.92
C ASN A 558 30.39 -8.62 -23.24
N LEU A 559 30.10 -9.25 -24.38
CA LEU A 559 30.89 -10.38 -24.89
C LEU A 559 32.33 -9.95 -25.15
N SER A 560 32.54 -8.81 -25.82
CA SER A 560 33.86 -8.26 -26.11
C SER A 560 34.68 -8.03 -24.83
N ASN A 561 34.07 -7.41 -23.83
CA ASN A 561 34.70 -7.14 -22.53
C ASN A 561 35.10 -8.43 -21.78
N THR A 562 34.25 -9.44 -21.85
CA THR A 562 34.50 -10.74 -21.20
C THR A 562 35.64 -11.49 -21.90
N TYR A 563 35.67 -11.50 -23.23
CA TYR A 563 36.78 -12.05 -24.01
C TYR A 563 38.10 -11.32 -23.76
N LEU A 564 38.08 -9.99 -23.68
CA LEU A 564 39.27 -9.21 -23.35
C LEU A 564 39.81 -9.56 -21.95
N SER A 565 38.92 -9.73 -20.99
CA SER A 565 39.29 -10.13 -19.63
C SER A 565 39.87 -11.54 -19.60
N LEU A 566 39.26 -12.51 -20.30
CA LEU A 566 39.80 -13.86 -20.48
C LEU A 566 41.20 -13.84 -21.11
N SER A 567 41.41 -13.01 -22.13
CA SER A 567 42.71 -12.84 -22.79
C SER A 567 43.80 -12.41 -21.80
N ARG A 568 43.51 -11.41 -20.97
CA ARG A 568 44.43 -10.92 -19.91
C ARG A 568 44.74 -11.99 -18.86
N VAL A 569 43.76 -12.81 -18.47
CA VAL A 569 44.01 -13.92 -17.55
C VAL A 569 44.92 -14.98 -18.19
N TYR A 570 44.65 -15.37 -19.43
CA TYR A 570 45.46 -16.35 -20.16
C TYR A 570 46.88 -15.88 -20.43
N GLU A 571 47.08 -14.58 -20.72
CA GLU A 571 48.40 -13.98 -20.86
C GLU A 571 49.20 -14.09 -19.56
N LYS A 572 48.58 -13.74 -18.42
CA LYS A 572 49.20 -13.82 -17.09
C LYS A 572 49.52 -15.27 -16.67
N ASP A 573 48.72 -16.23 -17.12
CA ASP A 573 48.95 -17.67 -16.92
C ASP A 573 49.93 -18.29 -17.96
N GLY A 574 50.46 -17.48 -18.89
CA GLY A 574 51.44 -17.91 -19.90
C GLY A 574 50.87 -18.66 -21.10
N ASN A 575 49.55 -18.76 -21.23
CA ASN A 575 48.88 -19.41 -22.36
C ASN A 575 48.61 -18.42 -23.51
N ILE A 576 49.68 -18.02 -24.19
CA ILE A 576 49.64 -16.99 -25.23
C ILE A 576 48.70 -17.35 -26.39
N SER A 577 48.61 -18.64 -26.76
CA SER A 577 47.72 -19.08 -27.85
C SER A 577 46.25 -18.82 -27.55
N LYS A 578 45.79 -19.16 -26.34
CA LYS A 578 44.41 -18.88 -25.92
C LYS A 578 44.16 -17.40 -25.68
N ALA A 579 45.17 -16.68 -25.18
CA ALA A 579 45.08 -15.24 -24.99
C ALA A 579 44.82 -14.54 -26.34
N PHE A 580 45.53 -14.94 -27.39
CA PHE A 580 45.35 -14.41 -28.74
C PHE A 580 43.97 -14.74 -29.31
N GLU A 581 43.50 -15.99 -29.20
CA GLU A 581 42.16 -16.39 -29.65
C GLU A 581 41.05 -15.57 -28.97
N CYS A 582 41.17 -15.35 -27.65
CA CYS A 582 40.22 -14.52 -26.92
C CYS A 582 40.27 -13.05 -27.37
N LEU A 583 41.46 -12.53 -27.69
CA LEU A 583 41.62 -11.16 -28.18
C LEU A 583 40.98 -10.97 -29.55
N GLU A 584 41.14 -11.93 -30.47
CA GLU A 584 40.47 -11.92 -31.78
C GLU A 584 38.94 -11.86 -31.60
N LYS A 585 38.37 -12.74 -30.77
CA LYS A 585 36.93 -12.74 -30.47
C LYS A 585 36.47 -11.44 -29.82
N SER A 586 37.29 -10.83 -28.97
CA SER A 586 36.99 -9.52 -28.37
C SER A 586 36.87 -8.44 -29.45
N VAL A 587 37.82 -8.37 -30.38
CA VAL A 587 37.82 -7.41 -31.49
C VAL A 587 36.64 -7.65 -32.45
N GLU A 588 36.36 -8.91 -32.80
CA GLU A 588 35.20 -9.26 -33.64
C GLU A 588 33.89 -8.74 -33.05
N ASN A 589 33.67 -8.96 -31.76
CA ASN A 589 32.47 -8.50 -31.08
C ASN A 589 32.44 -6.96 -30.95
N ALA A 590 33.57 -6.32 -30.66
CA ALA A 590 33.66 -4.87 -30.62
C ALA A 590 33.30 -4.23 -31.97
N CYS A 591 33.73 -4.83 -33.08
CA CYS A 591 33.41 -4.37 -34.43
C CYS A 591 31.93 -4.52 -34.79
N ILE A 592 31.23 -5.53 -34.26
CA ILE A 592 29.78 -5.70 -34.49
C ILE A 592 28.97 -4.66 -33.69
N SER A 593 29.51 -4.18 -32.58
CA SER A 593 28.85 -3.21 -31.70
C SER A 593 28.93 -1.76 -32.20
N LEU A 594 29.84 -1.46 -33.14
CA LEU A 594 30.04 -0.14 -33.78
C LEU A 594 29.24 -0.03 -35.08
#